data_AF-A0A3P7LHQ8-F1
#
_entry.id   AF-A0A3P7LHQ8-F1
#
_cell.length_a   1.000
_cell.length_b   1.000
_cell.length_c   1.000
_cell.angle_alpha   90.00
_cell.angle_beta   90.00
_cell.angle_gamma   90.00
#
_symmetry.space_group_name_H-M   'P 1'
#
loop_
_entity.id
_entity.type
_entity.pdbx_description
1 polymer ?
#
loop_
_entity_poly.entity_id
_entity_poly.type
_entity_poly.pdbx_seq_one_letter_code
_entity_poly.pdbx_strand_id
1 'polypeptide(L)'
;MSRRQVLYHYWARWGCWTKFQPLDHIREYYGESIALYFAWLGCYTQWLLPAGIVGLACFLYGLFTVRTFVPGREVCDKRNPIRMCPFCDEALGCDYWFLHNLCFPRQVSYLFDHAGTVFFAVFMVTWAVLFLEAWKRKCAKLTHHWDVFDYEHEEETIRPQYARLCTESRPNPITSKMEPYFPPAIRRTRIVIGAITSLLLVRGRCRTVFQPLLCCN
;
A
#
# COMPACT_ATOMS: atom_id res chain seq x y z
N MET A 1 25.42 15.13 -26.91
CA MET A 1 25.14 14.56 -25.57
C MET A 1 24.50 13.19 -25.74
N SER A 2 24.89 12.18 -24.96
CA SER A 2 24.24 10.87 -25.01
C SER A 2 22.86 10.90 -24.32
N ARG A 3 21.92 10.05 -24.73
CA ARG A 3 20.56 9.97 -24.12
C ARG A 3 20.62 9.83 -22.60
N ARG A 4 21.53 9.00 -22.09
CA ARG A 4 21.79 8.84 -20.65
C ARG A 4 22.21 10.14 -19.95
N GLN A 5 23.08 10.94 -20.57
CA GLN A 5 23.53 12.21 -19.99
C GLN A 5 22.37 13.22 -19.90
N VAL A 6 21.47 13.24 -20.88
CA VAL A 6 20.27 14.10 -20.86
C VAL A 6 19.37 13.72 -19.68
N LEU A 7 19.05 12.43 -19.50
CA LEU A 7 18.24 11.99 -18.35
C LEU A 7 18.90 12.32 -17.01
N TYR A 8 20.22 12.19 -16.90
CA TYR A 8 20.94 12.54 -15.69
C TYR A 8 20.84 14.03 -15.34
N HIS A 9 21.01 14.92 -16.33
CA HIS A 9 21.01 16.37 -16.10
C HIS A 9 19.61 16.95 -15.83
N TYR A 10 18.56 16.42 -16.47
CA TYR A 10 17.21 17.00 -16.42
C TYR A 10 16.27 16.31 -15.44
N TRP A 11 16.54 15.05 -15.07
CA TRP A 11 15.62 14.25 -14.27
C TRP A 11 16.29 13.58 -13.06
N ALA A 12 17.36 12.79 -13.25
CA ALA A 12 17.93 11.95 -12.19
C ALA A 12 18.86 12.67 -11.19
N ARG A 13 18.83 14.01 -11.14
CA ARG A 13 19.62 14.82 -10.20
C ARG A 13 18.72 15.34 -9.09
N TRP A 14 19.19 15.27 -7.84
CA TRP A 14 18.47 15.77 -6.65
C TRP A 14 17.97 17.21 -6.81
N GLY A 15 18.72 18.08 -7.50
CA GLY A 15 18.32 19.47 -7.76
C GLY A 15 17.17 19.66 -8.76
N CYS A 16 16.69 18.61 -9.44
CA CYS A 16 15.61 18.67 -10.43
C CYS A 16 14.24 18.22 -9.91
N TRP A 17 14.10 17.97 -8.60
CA TRP A 17 12.86 17.46 -7.98
C TRP A 17 11.60 18.32 -8.20
N THR A 18 11.75 19.62 -8.48
CA THR A 18 10.62 20.53 -8.77
C THR A 18 10.15 20.49 -10.23
N LYS A 19 10.91 19.87 -11.13
CA LYS A 19 10.55 19.81 -12.55
C LYS A 19 9.57 18.68 -12.82
N PHE A 20 8.74 18.86 -13.84
CA PHE A 20 7.91 17.77 -14.35
C PHE A 20 8.78 16.65 -14.94
N GLN A 21 8.31 15.43 -14.77
CA GLN A 21 9.00 14.24 -15.23
C GLN A 21 8.88 14.07 -16.76
N PRO A 22 10.00 13.96 -17.51
CA PRO A 22 9.98 13.75 -18.96
C PRO A 22 9.74 12.28 -19.28
N LEU A 23 8.48 11.86 -19.36
CA LEU A 23 8.10 10.45 -19.54
C LEU A 23 8.55 9.87 -20.88
N ASP A 24 8.49 10.63 -21.96
CA ASP A 24 8.83 10.14 -23.30
C ASP A 24 10.34 9.84 -23.43
N HIS A 25 11.20 10.65 -22.80
CA HIS A 25 12.64 10.40 -22.80
C HIS A 25 13.02 9.18 -21.95
N ILE A 26 12.25 8.92 -20.89
CA ILE A 26 12.41 7.71 -20.07
C ILE A 26 11.99 6.49 -20.88
N ARG A 27 10.86 6.58 -21.60
CA ARG A 27 10.40 5.53 -22.51
C ARG A 27 11.44 5.21 -23.58
N GLU A 28 11.95 6.21 -24.28
CA GLU A 28 12.94 5.99 -25.37
C GLU A 28 14.24 5.34 -24.90
N TYR A 29 14.59 5.47 -23.62
CA TYR A 29 15.84 4.91 -23.07
C TYR A 29 15.64 3.59 -22.32
N TYR A 30 14.53 3.44 -21.58
CA TYR A 30 14.26 2.29 -20.70
C TYR A 30 13.12 1.37 -21.19
N GLY A 31 12.32 1.81 -22.15
CA GLY A 31 11.12 1.12 -22.62
C GLY A 31 9.84 1.53 -21.89
N GLU A 32 8.73 1.06 -22.43
CA GLU A 32 7.35 1.34 -22.01
C GLU A 32 7.10 0.95 -20.55
N SER A 33 7.50 -0.27 -20.15
CA SER A 33 7.23 -0.83 -18.82
C SER A 33 7.81 0.03 -17.70
N ILE A 34 9.06 0.48 -17.86
CA ILE A 34 9.72 1.34 -16.87
C ILE A 34 9.13 2.76 -16.91
N ALA A 35 8.78 3.27 -18.09
CA ALA A 35 8.14 4.57 -18.22
C ALA A 35 6.75 4.62 -17.57
N LEU A 36 5.96 3.55 -17.70
CA LEU A 36 4.65 3.40 -17.04
C LEU A 36 4.77 3.39 -15.51
N TYR A 37 5.77 2.68 -14.97
CA TYR A 37 6.07 2.70 -13.53
C TYR A 37 6.33 4.13 -13.03
N PHE A 38 7.19 4.87 -13.75
CA PHE A 38 7.52 6.24 -13.39
C PHE A 38 6.33 7.20 -13.57
N ALA A 39 5.50 7.00 -14.59
CA ALA A 39 4.27 7.75 -14.79
C ALA A 39 3.28 7.54 -13.63
N TRP A 40 3.16 6.30 -13.13
CA TRP A 40 2.36 5.96 -11.95
C TRP A 40 2.91 6.64 -10.71
N LEU A 41 4.22 6.52 -10.47
CA LEU A 41 4.89 7.11 -9.31
C LEU A 41 4.68 8.63 -9.28
N GLY A 42 4.89 9.32 -10.41
CA GLY A 42 4.67 10.75 -10.52
C GLY A 42 3.20 11.16 -10.31
N CYS A 43 2.25 10.36 -10.81
CA CYS A 43 0.83 10.59 -10.53
C CYS A 43 0.51 10.42 -9.04
N TYR A 44 1.03 9.35 -8.43
CA TYR A 44 0.81 9.03 -7.03
C TYR A 44 1.36 10.11 -6.12
N THR A 45 2.59 10.59 -6.34
CA THR A 45 3.19 11.67 -5.54
C THR A 45 2.42 12.99 -5.67
N GLN A 46 1.94 13.33 -6.87
CA GLN A 46 1.08 14.50 -7.09
C GLN A 46 -0.24 14.40 -6.30
N TRP A 47 -0.86 13.22 -6.25
CA TRP A 47 -2.09 12.98 -5.50
C TRP A 47 -1.86 12.82 -3.99
N LEU A 48 -0.66 12.43 -3.57
CA LEU A 48 -0.29 12.33 -2.16
C LEU A 48 -0.13 13.71 -1.52
N LEU A 49 0.23 14.75 -2.30
CA LEU A 49 0.37 16.12 -1.82
C LEU A 49 -0.91 16.67 -1.13
N PRO A 50 -2.11 16.68 -1.76
CA PRO A 50 -3.32 17.15 -1.09
C PRO A 50 -3.68 16.27 0.12
N ALA A 51 -3.47 14.96 0.05
CA ALA A 51 -3.71 14.07 1.19
C ALA A 51 -2.77 14.38 2.37
N GLY A 52 -1.50 14.67 2.10
CA GLY A 52 -0.51 15.09 3.08
C GLY A 52 -0.85 16.44 3.73
N ILE A 53 -1.36 17.40 2.95
CA ILE A 53 -1.81 18.70 3.47
C ILE A 53 -2.98 18.52 4.43
N VAL A 54 -4.00 17.74 4.05
CA VAL A 54 -5.17 17.47 4.91
C VAL A 54 -4.75 16.69 6.15
N GLY A 55 -3.89 15.67 6.01
CA GLY A 55 -3.35 14.90 7.14
C GLY A 55 -2.57 15.77 8.13
N LEU A 56 -1.71 16.66 7.63
CA LEU A 56 -0.98 17.63 8.45
C LEU A 56 -1.93 18.59 9.17
N ALA A 57 -2.96 19.10 8.48
CA ALA A 57 -3.96 19.97 9.10
C ALA A 57 -4.71 19.27 10.24
N CYS A 58 -5.13 18.01 10.05
CA CYS A 58 -5.74 17.20 11.08
C CYS A 58 -4.80 16.97 12.27
N PHE A 59 -3.52 16.69 12.02
CA PHE A 59 -2.51 16.51 13.06
C PHE A 59 -2.26 17.79 13.86
N LEU A 60 -2.12 18.93 13.18
CA LEU A 60 -1.97 20.24 13.83
C LEU A 60 -3.19 20.57 14.68
N TYR A 61 -4.40 20.28 14.21
CA TYR A 61 -5.63 20.43 15.00
C TYR A 61 -5.56 19.61 16.30
N GLY A 62 -5.11 18.35 16.23
CA GLY A 62 -4.91 17.50 17.41
C GLY A 62 -3.89 18.09 18.39
N LEU A 63 -2.77 18.63 17.90
CA LEU A 63 -1.77 19.31 18.74
C LEU A 63 -2.33 20.54 19.47
N PHE A 64 -3.19 21.32 18.82
CA PHE A 64 -3.82 22.48 19.45
C PHE A 64 -4.87 22.09 20.51
N THR A 65 -5.60 20.99 20.31
CA THR A 65 -6.70 20.59 21.23
C THR A 65 -6.29 19.60 22.32
N VAL A 66 -5.08 19.01 22.26
CA VAL A 66 -4.63 17.94 23.18
C VAL A 66 -4.67 18.34 24.66
N ARG A 67 -4.41 19.62 24.97
CA ARG A 67 -4.38 20.11 26.36
C ARG A 67 -5.73 20.61 26.87
N THR A 68 -6.69 20.87 25.97
CA THR A 68 -7.99 21.44 26.33
C THR A 68 -9.08 20.39 26.44
N PHE A 69 -8.88 19.20 25.87
CA PHE A 69 -9.82 18.09 25.95
C PHE A 69 -10.01 17.57 27.38
N VAL A 70 -11.26 17.32 27.78
CA VAL A 70 -11.65 17.02 29.17
C VAL A 70 -10.98 15.74 29.70
N PRO A 71 -11.09 14.57 29.04
CA PRO A 71 -10.37 13.36 29.46
C PRO A 71 -8.84 13.49 29.49
N GLY A 72 -8.25 14.33 28.65
CA GLY A 72 -6.81 14.58 28.68
C GLY A 72 -6.39 15.35 29.93
N ARG A 73 -7.20 16.33 30.36
CA ARG A 73 -6.98 17.11 31.58
C ARG A 73 -7.21 16.28 32.84
N GLU A 74 -8.21 15.41 32.87
CA GLU A 74 -8.51 14.54 34.02
C GLU A 74 -7.40 13.53 34.27
N VAL A 75 -6.87 12.87 33.22
CA VAL A 75 -5.76 11.92 33.36
C VAL A 75 -4.49 12.62 33.82
N CYS A 76 -4.23 13.85 33.36
CA CYS A 76 -3.05 14.61 33.74
C CYS A 76 -3.20 15.41 35.05
N ASP A 77 -4.35 15.33 35.73
CA ASP A 77 -4.57 16.04 36.98
C ASP A 77 -3.76 15.41 38.13
N LYS A 78 -2.97 16.23 38.81
CA LYS A 78 -2.16 15.81 39.98
C LYS A 78 -2.87 16.09 41.31
N ARG A 79 -3.97 16.83 41.31
CA ARG A 79 -4.67 17.24 42.54
C ARG A 79 -5.40 16.08 43.20
N ASN A 80 -6.03 15.22 42.39
CA ASN A 80 -6.74 14.03 42.86
C ASN A 80 -6.07 12.76 42.29
N PRO A 81 -5.03 12.22 42.96
CA PRO A 81 -4.30 11.07 42.43
C PRO A 81 -5.16 9.80 42.50
N ILE A 82 -5.68 9.37 41.35
CA ILE A 82 -6.40 8.10 41.21
C ILE A 82 -5.37 6.96 41.15
N ARG A 83 -5.50 5.98 42.05
CA ARG A 83 -4.71 4.74 42.04
C ARG A 83 -5.40 3.68 41.20
N MET A 84 -4.62 3.00 40.38
CA MET A 84 -5.06 1.93 39.49
C MET A 84 -4.55 0.59 39.99
N CYS A 85 -5.33 -0.46 39.75
CA CYS A 85 -4.94 -1.83 40.10
C CYS A 85 -3.75 -2.29 39.24
N PRO A 86 -2.87 -3.13 39.79
CA PRO A 86 -1.80 -3.74 39.03
C PRO A 86 -2.34 -4.66 37.93
N PHE A 87 -1.54 -4.86 36.88
CA PHE A 87 -1.90 -5.78 35.78
C PHE A 87 -1.68 -7.25 36.14
N CYS A 88 -1.00 -7.55 37.24
CA CYS A 88 -0.73 -8.89 37.73
C CYS A 88 -0.92 -8.98 39.25
N ASP A 89 -1.03 -10.20 39.78
CA ASP A 89 -1.18 -10.42 41.22
C ASP A 89 0.02 -9.88 42.00
N GLU A 90 -0.24 -9.30 43.17
CA GLU A 90 0.78 -8.75 44.07
C GLU A 90 1.85 -9.79 44.46
N ALA A 91 1.49 -11.07 44.47
CA ALA A 91 2.39 -12.18 44.78
C ALA A 91 3.54 -12.33 43.76
N LEU A 92 3.37 -11.85 42.53
CA LEU A 92 4.41 -11.80 41.50
C LEU A 92 5.26 -10.51 41.54
N GLY A 93 4.98 -9.60 42.49
CA GLY A 93 5.72 -8.34 42.64
C GLY A 93 5.23 -7.18 41.77
N CYS A 94 3.97 -7.17 41.33
CA CYS A 94 3.38 -6.01 40.66
C CYS A 94 2.87 -4.97 41.67
N ASP A 95 3.29 -3.72 41.50
CA ASP A 95 2.85 -2.60 42.34
C ASP A 95 1.64 -1.84 41.75
N TYR A 96 0.88 -1.19 42.63
CA TYR A 96 -0.13 -0.21 42.24
C TYR A 96 0.52 0.99 41.54
N TRP A 97 -0.20 1.55 40.56
CA TRP A 97 0.29 2.69 39.78
C TRP A 97 -0.72 3.83 39.77
N PHE A 98 -0.24 5.05 39.51
CA PHE A 98 -1.08 6.25 39.48
C PHE A 98 -1.52 6.59 38.05
N LEU A 99 -2.78 7.03 37.90
CA LEU A 99 -3.35 7.38 36.59
C LEU A 99 -2.56 8.48 35.86
N HIS A 100 -2.01 9.45 36.60
CA HIS A 100 -1.24 10.56 36.01
C HIS A 100 0.05 10.15 35.31
N ASN A 101 0.57 8.94 35.60
CA ASN A 101 1.73 8.40 34.89
C ASN A 101 1.42 8.13 33.41
N LEU A 102 0.13 7.97 33.07
CA LEU A 102 -0.33 7.78 31.68
C LEU A 102 -0.61 9.10 30.95
N CYS A 103 -0.29 10.26 31.56
CA CYS A 103 -0.53 11.56 30.93
C CYS A 103 0.12 11.67 29.54
N PHE A 104 1.40 11.30 29.39
CA PHE A 104 2.07 11.35 28.09
C PHE A 104 1.51 10.32 27.08
N PRO A 105 1.40 9.02 27.42
CA PRO A 105 0.74 8.05 26.54
C PRO A 105 -0.66 8.46 26.09
N ARG A 106 -1.46 9.06 27.00
CA ARG A 106 -2.81 9.52 26.69
C ARG A 106 -2.82 10.69 25.71
N GLN A 107 -1.93 11.65 25.87
CA GLN A 107 -1.79 12.79 24.95
C GLN A 107 -1.36 12.33 23.55
N VAL A 108 -0.43 11.37 23.48
CA VAL A 108 -0.02 10.77 22.21
C VAL A 108 -1.16 10.01 21.55
N SER A 109 -1.91 9.18 22.30
CA SER A 109 -3.09 8.48 21.76
C SER A 109 -4.15 9.45 21.25
N TYR A 110 -4.44 10.54 21.97
CA TYR A 110 -5.41 11.55 21.51
C TYR A 110 -5.00 12.22 20.19
N LEU A 111 -3.70 12.39 19.94
CA LEU A 111 -3.20 12.97 18.69
C LEU A 111 -3.56 12.13 17.45
N PHE A 112 -3.76 10.82 17.65
CA PHE A 112 -4.19 9.88 16.60
C PHE A 112 -5.70 9.58 16.63
N ASP A 113 -6.36 9.77 17.78
CA ASP A 113 -7.77 9.38 18.02
C ASP A 113 -8.67 10.56 18.41
N HIS A 114 -8.52 11.72 17.77
CA HIS A 114 -9.42 12.86 17.92
C HIS A 114 -10.48 12.91 16.82
N ALA A 115 -11.53 13.71 16.99
CA ALA A 115 -12.62 13.81 16.01
C ALA A 115 -12.17 14.18 14.57
N GLY A 116 -11.01 14.83 14.42
CA GLY A 116 -10.43 15.14 13.11
C GLY A 116 -9.97 13.91 12.32
N THR A 117 -9.57 12.82 12.98
CA THR A 117 -9.15 11.60 12.27
C THR A 117 -10.33 10.85 11.64
N VAL A 118 -11.53 10.97 12.20
CA VAL A 118 -12.76 10.43 11.59
C VAL A 118 -13.03 11.11 10.24
N PHE A 119 -12.93 12.44 10.19
CA PHE A 119 -13.01 13.19 8.95
C PHE A 119 -11.92 12.77 7.96
N PHE A 120 -10.68 12.66 8.42
CA PHE A 120 -9.56 12.22 7.59
C PHE A 120 -9.77 10.80 7.03
N ALA A 121 -10.34 9.88 7.79
CA ALA A 121 -10.63 8.53 7.33
C ALA A 121 -11.62 8.51 6.15
N VAL A 122 -12.72 9.27 6.24
CA VAL A 122 -13.69 9.41 5.13
C VAL A 122 -13.03 10.06 3.91
N PHE A 123 -12.22 11.09 4.14
CA PHE A 123 -11.44 11.73 3.09
C PHE A 123 -10.48 10.74 2.40
N MET A 124 -9.75 9.90 3.15
CA MET A 124 -8.80 8.93 2.61
C MET A 124 -9.48 7.85 1.76
N VAL A 125 -10.66 7.38 2.17
CA VAL A 125 -11.46 6.44 1.36
C VAL A 125 -11.86 7.10 0.03
N THR A 126 -12.37 8.33 0.09
CA THR A 126 -12.76 9.09 -1.09
C THR A 126 -11.56 9.35 -2.00
N TRP A 127 -10.43 9.77 -1.43
CA TRP A 127 -9.17 10.00 -2.12
C TRP A 127 -8.67 8.75 -2.83
N ALA A 128 -8.74 7.57 -2.19
CA ALA A 128 -8.28 6.31 -2.78
C ALA A 128 -9.07 5.95 -4.04
N VAL A 129 -10.39 6.10 -4.00
CA VAL A 129 -11.26 5.86 -5.16
C VAL A 129 -10.97 6.87 -6.28
N LEU A 130 -10.90 8.17 -5.95
CA LEU A 130 -10.61 9.21 -6.94
C LEU A 130 -9.23 9.05 -7.58
N PHE A 131 -8.22 8.69 -6.80
CA PHE A 131 -6.87 8.42 -7.30
C PHE A 131 -6.87 7.24 -8.29
N LEU A 132 -7.53 6.13 -7.95
CA LEU A 132 -7.59 4.97 -8.83
C LEU A 132 -8.32 5.28 -10.15
N GLU A 133 -9.43 6.01 -10.10
CA GLU A 133 -10.15 6.44 -11.31
C GLU A 133 -9.34 7.43 -12.15
N ALA A 134 -8.67 8.39 -11.51
CA ALA A 134 -7.76 9.30 -12.20
C ALA A 134 -6.57 8.57 -12.83
N TRP A 135 -6.01 7.56 -12.16
CA TRP A 135 -4.95 6.73 -12.70
C TRP A 135 -5.42 5.92 -13.90
N LYS A 136 -6.60 5.28 -13.85
CA LYS A 136 -7.17 4.56 -15.01
C LYS A 136 -7.26 5.47 -16.23
N ARG A 137 -7.77 6.70 -16.05
CA ARG A 137 -7.85 7.70 -17.13
C ARG A 137 -6.48 8.11 -17.66
N LYS A 138 -5.51 8.34 -16.77
CA LYS A 138 -4.14 8.71 -17.15
C LYS A 138 -3.42 7.56 -17.87
N CYS A 139 -3.59 6.34 -17.38
CA CYS A 139 -3.05 5.13 -17.99
C CYS A 139 -3.60 4.95 -19.40
N ALA A 140 -4.91 5.05 -19.61
CA ALA A 140 -5.53 4.96 -20.93
C ALA A 140 -5.04 6.05 -21.91
N LYS A 141 -4.87 7.29 -21.42
CA LYS A 141 -4.29 8.37 -22.24
C LYS A 141 -2.85 8.05 -22.66
N LEU A 142 -2.08 7.46 -21.75
CA LEU A 142 -0.67 7.17 -21.96
C LEU A 142 -0.47 5.97 -22.89
N THR A 143 -1.24 4.90 -22.70
CA THR A 143 -1.20 3.72 -23.58
C THR A 143 -1.64 4.06 -25.00
N HIS A 144 -2.67 4.91 -25.15
CA HIS A 144 -3.06 5.43 -26.47
C HIS A 144 -1.98 6.35 -27.06
N HIS A 145 -1.40 7.25 -26.26
CA HIS A 145 -0.33 8.14 -26.77
C HIS A 145 0.92 7.36 -27.19
N TRP A 146 1.19 6.25 -26.50
CA TRP A 146 2.36 5.44 -26.74
C TRP A 146 2.15 4.31 -27.76
N ASP A 147 0.93 4.12 -28.25
CA ASP A 147 0.56 3.05 -29.17
C ASP A 147 0.86 1.64 -28.63
N VAL A 148 0.53 1.43 -27.34
CA VAL A 148 0.81 0.17 -26.59
C VAL A 148 -0.49 -0.48 -26.11
N PHE A 149 -1.62 -0.16 -26.75
CA PHE A 149 -2.92 -0.66 -26.32
C PHE A 149 -3.07 -2.18 -26.58
N ASP A 150 -2.57 -2.67 -27.71
CA ASP A 150 -2.68 -4.08 -28.14
C ASP A 150 -1.38 -4.90 -27.99
N TYR A 151 -0.39 -4.37 -27.27
CA TYR A 151 0.93 -5.00 -27.10
C TYR A 151 0.86 -6.45 -26.57
N GLU A 152 -0.07 -6.71 -25.65
CA GLU A 152 -0.24 -8.03 -25.03
C GLU A 152 -0.70 -9.10 -26.04
N HIS A 153 -1.48 -8.71 -27.06
CA HIS A 153 -1.94 -9.64 -28.11
C HIS A 153 -0.93 -9.81 -29.24
N GLU A 154 -0.15 -8.78 -29.54
CA GLU A 154 0.76 -8.76 -30.69
C GLU A 154 2.15 -9.31 -30.37
N GLU A 155 2.70 -9.04 -29.18
CA GLU A 155 4.11 -9.29 -28.88
C GLU A 155 4.38 -10.31 -27.75
N GLU A 156 3.41 -10.65 -26.90
CA GLU A 156 3.65 -11.64 -25.84
C GLU A 156 3.80 -13.07 -26.40
N THR A 157 5.06 -13.50 -26.51
CA THR A 157 5.38 -14.89 -26.86
C THR A 157 4.98 -15.87 -25.74
N ILE A 158 4.49 -17.04 -26.14
CA ILE A 158 4.12 -18.10 -25.19
C ILE A 158 5.36 -18.55 -24.42
N ARG A 159 5.28 -18.51 -23.09
CA ARG A 159 6.37 -18.94 -22.21
C ARG A 159 6.81 -20.36 -22.58
N PRO A 160 8.12 -20.61 -22.81
CA PRO A 160 8.59 -21.91 -23.29
C PRO A 160 8.31 -23.06 -22.31
N GLN A 161 8.31 -22.77 -21.00
CA GLN A 161 7.96 -23.75 -19.97
C GLN A 161 6.49 -24.19 -20.06
N TYR A 162 5.58 -23.25 -20.36
CA TYR A 162 4.16 -23.54 -20.56
C TYR A 162 3.97 -24.42 -21.79
N ALA A 163 4.57 -24.03 -22.92
CA ALA A 163 4.51 -24.78 -24.17
C ALA A 163 5.02 -26.22 -24.02
N ARG A 164 6.11 -26.45 -23.27
CA ARG A 164 6.67 -27.79 -23.02
C ARG A 164 5.75 -28.71 -22.20
N LEU A 165 4.92 -28.16 -21.32
CA LEU A 165 4.05 -28.94 -20.44
C LEU A 165 2.66 -29.22 -21.05
N CYS A 166 2.32 -28.55 -22.15
CA CYS A 166 1.03 -28.72 -22.81
C CYS A 166 0.99 -30.03 -23.61
N THR A 167 -0.10 -30.79 -23.45
CA THR A 167 -0.33 -32.04 -24.20
C THR A 167 -1.15 -31.80 -25.47
N GLU A 168 -1.97 -30.74 -25.48
CA GLU A 168 -2.89 -30.43 -26.57
C GLU A 168 -2.60 -29.04 -27.17
N SER A 169 -3.05 -28.83 -28.40
CA SER A 169 -3.03 -27.53 -29.08
C SER A 169 -4.40 -27.24 -29.67
N ARG A 170 -4.77 -25.95 -29.73
CA ARG A 170 -6.07 -25.49 -30.22
C ARG A 170 -5.86 -24.26 -31.12
N PRO A 171 -6.59 -24.12 -32.24
CA PRO A 171 -6.53 -22.90 -33.04
C PRO A 171 -7.17 -21.73 -32.27
N ASN A 172 -6.48 -20.60 -32.28
CA ASN A 172 -7.00 -19.34 -31.74
C ASN A 172 -8.18 -18.86 -32.60
N PRO A 173 -9.34 -18.53 -32.02
CA PRO A 173 -10.55 -18.15 -32.77
C PRO A 173 -10.42 -16.87 -33.59
N ILE A 174 -9.43 -16.02 -33.30
CA ILE A 174 -9.23 -14.73 -33.95
C ILE A 174 -8.09 -14.83 -34.98
N THR A 175 -6.93 -15.33 -34.57
CA THR A 175 -5.73 -15.36 -35.42
C THR A 175 -5.60 -16.63 -36.26
N SER A 176 -6.42 -17.66 -35.99
CA SER A 176 -6.36 -19.00 -36.60
C SER A 176 -4.99 -19.71 -36.49
N LYS A 177 -4.09 -19.20 -35.63
CA LYS A 177 -2.80 -19.82 -35.33
C LYS A 177 -3.02 -20.96 -34.32
N MET A 178 -2.32 -22.08 -34.51
CA MET A 178 -2.34 -23.21 -33.57
C MET A 178 -1.51 -22.87 -32.32
N GLU A 179 -2.14 -22.85 -31.15
CA GLU A 179 -1.52 -22.49 -29.88
C GLU A 179 -1.62 -23.66 -28.86
N PRO A 180 -0.58 -23.90 -28.04
CA PRO A 180 -0.62 -24.90 -26.97
C PRO A 180 -1.69 -24.56 -25.92
N TYR A 181 -2.50 -25.55 -25.53
CA TYR A 181 -3.66 -25.36 -24.67
C TYR A 181 -3.73 -26.40 -23.54
N PHE A 182 -4.13 -25.97 -22.33
CA PHE A 182 -4.44 -26.88 -21.22
C PHE A 182 -5.95 -27.09 -21.09
N PRO A 183 -6.42 -28.34 -20.95
CA PRO A 183 -7.81 -28.60 -20.67
C PRO A 183 -8.23 -27.98 -19.32
N PRO A 184 -9.45 -27.43 -19.22
CA PRO A 184 -9.88 -26.63 -18.07
C PRO A 184 -9.94 -27.45 -16.77
N ALA A 185 -10.17 -28.76 -16.85
CA ALA A 185 -10.15 -29.65 -15.68
C ALA A 185 -8.76 -29.68 -15.01
N ILE A 186 -7.70 -29.93 -15.78
CA ILE A 186 -6.31 -29.98 -15.28
C ILE A 186 -5.89 -28.60 -14.75
N ARG A 187 -6.25 -27.53 -15.47
CA ARG A 187 -5.95 -26.15 -15.05
C ARG A 187 -6.60 -25.82 -13.70
N ARG A 188 -7.89 -26.15 -13.53
CA ARG A 188 -8.63 -25.90 -12.27
C ARG A 188 -8.04 -26.70 -11.10
N THR A 189 -7.72 -27.97 -11.28
CA THR A 189 -7.11 -28.78 -10.23
C THR A 189 -5.78 -28.20 -9.76
N ARG A 190 -4.92 -27.74 -10.68
CA ARG A 190 -3.64 -27.09 -10.31
C ARG A 190 -3.84 -25.77 -9.56
N ILE A 191 -4.81 -24.95 -9.96
CA ILE A 191 -5.15 -23.70 -9.26
C ILE A 191 -5.66 -24.00 -7.84
N VAL A 192 -6.53 -24.99 -7.67
CA VAL A 192 -7.07 -25.38 -6.36
C VAL A 192 -5.95 -25.90 -5.45
N ILE A 193 -5.06 -26.77 -5.96
CA ILE A 193 -3.90 -27.25 -5.20
C ILE A 193 -3.01 -26.07 -4.76
N GLY A 194 -2.71 -25.14 -5.68
CA GLY A 194 -1.94 -23.94 -5.36
C GLY A 194 -2.60 -23.01 -4.33
N ALA A 195 -3.93 -22.90 -4.37
CA ALA A 195 -4.69 -22.14 -3.38
C ALA A 195 -4.64 -22.83 -2.00
N ILE A 196 -4.81 -24.16 -1.95
CA ILE A 196 -4.74 -24.94 -0.71
C ILE A 196 -3.35 -24.84 -0.08
N THR A 197 -2.27 -25.01 -0.85
CA THR A 197 -0.90 -24.90 -0.31
C THR A 197 -0.62 -23.50 0.24
N SER A 198 -1.09 -22.46 -0.47
CA SER A 198 -0.99 -21.06 0.00
C SER A 198 -1.72 -20.86 1.33
N LEU A 199 -2.94 -21.39 1.47
CA LEU A 199 -3.72 -21.32 2.71
C LEU A 199 -3.06 -22.08 3.86
N LEU A 200 -2.48 -23.25 3.60
CA LEU A 200 -1.74 -24.04 4.60
C LEU A 200 -0.48 -23.32 5.08
N LEU A 201 0.24 -22.63 4.19
CA LEU A 201 1.41 -21.82 4.56
C LEU A 201 1.02 -20.63 5.46
N VAL A 202 -0.09 -19.95 5.16
CA VAL A 202 -0.60 -18.85 6.00
C VAL A 202 -1.04 -19.37 7.37
N ARG A 203 -1.73 -20.52 7.41
CA ARG A 203 -2.21 -21.13 8.66
C ARG A 203 -1.07 -21.68 9.52
N GLY A 204 -0.02 -22.24 8.90
CA GLY A 204 1.19 -22.72 9.56
C GLY A 204 1.98 -21.62 10.25
N ARG A 205 2.13 -20.44 9.62
CA ARG A 205 2.77 -19.26 10.22
C ARG A 205 1.92 -18.61 11.30
N CYS A 206 0.59 -18.59 11.14
CA CYS A 206 -0.29 -18.02 12.15
C CYS A 206 -0.24 -18.81 13.47
N ARG A 207 -0.11 -20.14 13.40
CA ARG A 207 0.10 -20.99 14.59
C ARG A 207 1.41 -20.69 15.32
N THR A 208 2.50 -20.42 14.60
CA THR A 208 3.81 -20.15 15.21
C THR A 208 3.90 -18.75 15.85
N VAL A 209 3.15 -17.77 15.35
CA VAL A 209 3.16 -16.39 15.86
C VAL A 209 2.18 -16.19 17.04
N PHE A 210 1.06 -16.91 17.08
CA PHE A 210 0.07 -16.80 18.17
C PHE A 210 0.26 -17.80 19.33
N GLN A 211 1.11 -18.81 19.19
CA GLN A 211 1.41 -19.76 20.27
C GLN A 211 1.90 -19.10 21.59
N PRO A 212 2.72 -18.03 21.60
CA PRO A 212 3.17 -17.44 22.86
C PRO A 212 2.09 -16.60 23.59
N LEU A 213 0.94 -16.31 22.97
CA LEU A 213 -0.17 -15.58 23.61
C LEU A 213 -1.18 -16.49 24.32
N LEU A 214 -1.12 -17.81 24.10
CA LEU A 214 -2.07 -18.79 24.65
C LEU A 214 -1.50 -19.62 25.81
N CYS A 215 -0.22 -19.41 26.18
CA CYS A 215 0.40 -20.00 27.37
C CYS A 215 0.32 -19.06 28.58
N CYS A 216 -0.88 -18.59 28.90
CA CYS A 216 -1.22 -18.08 30.23
C CYS A 216 -2.51 -18.77 30.67
N ASN A 217 -2.34 -19.97 31.23
CA ASN A 217 -3.24 -20.63 32.15
C ASN A 217 -2.38 -21.41 33.14
#